data_AF-A0A382G800-F1
#
_entry.id   AF-A0A382G800-F1
#
_cell.length_a   1.000
_cell.length_b   1.000
_cell.length_c   1.000
_cell.angle_alpha   90.00
_cell.angle_beta   90.00
_cell.angle_gamma   90.00
#
_symmetry.space_group_name_H-M   'P 1'
#
loop_
_entity.id
_entity.type
_entity.pdbx_description
1 polymer ?
#
loop_
_entity_poly.entity_id
_entity_poly.type
_entity_poly.pdbx_seq_one_letter_code
_entity_poly.pdbx_strand_id
1 'polypeptide(L)'
;ADVEVSNCYIRHYMNVFKPTETLMMMSSFAAMESVHIAAYSHLLDTIGMPESEYAAFLKYKEMKDKYDYMQGFDVKSNHNIAKTIAVFSAFTEGLQLFASFAILLNFPRQNKMKGMGQIVTWSVRDETLHCNSMIKLFRTFIDENPDIWTDKLKKEIYEACRTIVAHEDAFINLAFEMGPITGLTSDEVKQYIRWIGNRRLIQLGLEPIYQVDKNPLTWLDTMLNAVEHMNFFEGRATEYSKASTKGNWSEAFSDN
;
A
#
# COMPACT_ATOMS: atom_id res chain seq x y z
N ALA A 1 -7.93 1.97 1.08
CA ALA A 1 -7.15 2.18 -0.16
C ALA A 1 -7.27 0.95 -1.04
N ASP A 2 -7.06 -0.24 -0.47
CA ASP A 2 -7.07 -1.55 -1.14
C ASP A 2 -8.37 -1.84 -1.91
N VAL A 3 -9.53 -1.46 -1.38
CA VAL A 3 -10.83 -1.55 -2.08
C VAL A 3 -10.83 -0.74 -3.38
N GLU A 4 -10.28 0.48 -3.35
CA GLU A 4 -10.21 1.35 -4.52
C GLU A 4 -9.15 0.88 -5.52
N VAL A 5 -8.03 0.35 -5.03
CA VAL A 5 -6.98 -0.26 -5.86
C VAL A 5 -7.53 -1.49 -6.59
N SER A 6 -8.20 -2.41 -5.88
CA SER A 6 -8.87 -3.58 -6.45
C SER A 6 -9.95 -3.19 -7.47
N ASN A 7 -10.78 -2.18 -7.15
CA ASN A 7 -11.73 -1.62 -8.11
C ASN A 7 -11.05 -1.11 -9.37
N CYS A 8 -9.88 -0.48 -9.26
CA CYS A 8 -9.14 0.04 -10.40
C CYS A 8 -8.61 -1.09 -11.30
N TYR A 9 -8.05 -2.16 -10.72
CA TYR A 9 -7.66 -3.36 -11.46
C TYR A 9 -8.84 -3.95 -12.24
N ILE A 10 -9.95 -4.22 -11.56
CA ILE A 10 -11.10 -4.95 -12.12
C ILE A 10 -11.90 -4.09 -13.10
N ARG A 11 -12.24 -2.86 -12.72
CA ARG A 11 -13.21 -2.03 -13.46
C ARG A 11 -12.55 -1.12 -14.49
N HIS A 12 -11.26 -0.81 -14.35
CA HIS A 12 -10.55 0.07 -15.29
C HIS A 12 -9.51 -0.70 -16.09
N TYR A 13 -8.51 -1.30 -15.47
CA TYR A 13 -7.34 -1.81 -16.20
C TYR A 13 -7.60 -3.08 -17.01
N MET A 14 -8.27 -4.08 -16.44
CA MET A 14 -8.60 -5.31 -17.18
C MET A 14 -9.55 -5.05 -18.37
N ASN A 15 -10.26 -3.93 -18.38
CA ASN A 15 -11.06 -3.49 -19.51
C ASN A 15 -10.23 -2.89 -20.66
N VAL A 16 -9.02 -2.42 -20.37
CA VAL A 16 -8.11 -1.78 -21.33
C VAL A 16 -7.04 -2.77 -21.83
N PHE A 17 -6.32 -3.41 -20.90
CA PHE A 17 -5.21 -4.31 -21.24
C PHE A 17 -5.70 -5.73 -21.44
N LYS A 18 -5.55 -6.24 -22.67
CA LYS A 18 -6.08 -7.55 -23.09
C LYS A 18 -5.08 -8.71 -23.17
N PRO A 19 -3.74 -8.53 -23.20
CA PRO A 19 -2.83 -9.67 -23.13
C PRO A 19 -3.09 -10.54 -21.91
N THR A 20 -3.13 -11.86 -22.10
CA THR A 20 -3.52 -12.84 -21.07
C THR A 20 -2.65 -12.74 -19.83
N GLU A 21 -1.34 -12.61 -19.99
CA GLU A 21 -0.37 -12.48 -18.91
C GLU A 21 -0.61 -11.22 -18.07
N THR A 22 -1.05 -10.12 -18.70
CA THR A 22 -1.38 -8.87 -17.99
C THR A 22 -2.67 -9.01 -17.20
N LEU A 23 -3.69 -9.65 -17.80
CA LEU A 23 -4.94 -9.96 -17.11
C LEU A 23 -4.71 -10.90 -15.92
N MET A 24 -3.88 -11.93 -16.08
CA MET A 24 -3.53 -12.86 -15.00
C MET A 24 -2.81 -12.13 -13.86
N MET A 25 -1.82 -11.28 -14.18
CA MET A 25 -1.11 -10.47 -13.20
C MET A 25 -2.08 -9.57 -12.41
N MET A 26 -2.92 -8.79 -13.09
CA MET A 26 -3.92 -7.93 -12.42
C MET A 26 -4.94 -8.72 -11.61
N SER A 27 -5.34 -9.91 -12.07
CA SER A 27 -6.24 -10.79 -11.32
C SER A 27 -5.59 -11.28 -10.02
N SER A 28 -4.31 -11.64 -10.07
CA SER A 28 -3.54 -12.00 -8.87
C SER A 28 -3.41 -10.83 -7.90
N PHE A 29 -3.16 -9.61 -8.40
CA PHE A 29 -3.07 -8.41 -7.56
C PHE A 29 -4.42 -8.11 -6.90
N ALA A 30 -5.52 -8.13 -7.65
CA ALA A 30 -6.86 -7.92 -7.11
C ALA A 30 -7.24 -8.96 -6.02
N ALA A 31 -6.77 -10.21 -6.15
CA ALA A 31 -6.95 -11.23 -5.13
C ALA A 31 -6.11 -10.94 -3.87
N MET A 32 -4.86 -10.49 -4.02
CA MET A 32 -4.00 -10.07 -2.90
C MET A 32 -4.61 -8.88 -2.12
N GLU A 33 -5.23 -7.91 -2.80
CA GLU A 33 -5.94 -6.82 -2.12
C GLU A 33 -7.07 -7.32 -1.20
N SER A 34 -7.75 -8.41 -1.58
CA SER A 34 -8.77 -9.02 -0.72
C SER A 34 -8.15 -9.63 0.56
N VAL A 35 -6.93 -10.18 0.44
CA VAL A 35 -6.16 -10.67 1.59
C VAL A 35 -5.71 -9.50 2.48
N HIS A 36 -5.28 -8.38 1.89
CA HIS A 36 -4.94 -7.17 2.64
C HIS A 36 -6.13 -6.68 3.48
N ILE A 37 -7.31 -6.55 2.87
CA ILE A 37 -8.54 -6.12 3.56
C ILE A 37 -8.84 -7.05 4.74
N ALA A 38 -8.79 -8.36 4.54
CA ALA A 38 -9.05 -9.34 5.60
C ALA A 38 -8.00 -9.25 6.73
N ALA A 39 -6.72 -9.09 6.39
CA ALA A 39 -5.63 -9.00 7.36
C ALA A 39 -5.75 -7.74 8.24
N TYR A 40 -6.04 -6.57 7.65
CA TYR A 40 -6.21 -5.34 8.41
C TYR A 40 -7.52 -5.29 9.19
N SER A 41 -8.60 -5.90 8.69
CA SER A 41 -9.83 -6.09 9.48
C SER A 41 -9.55 -6.93 10.72
N HIS A 42 -8.84 -8.05 10.56
CA HIS A 42 -8.49 -8.92 11.68
C HIS A 42 -7.57 -8.22 12.70
N LEU A 43 -6.65 -7.36 12.24
CA LEU A 43 -5.83 -6.54 13.13
C LEU A 43 -6.70 -5.63 14.02
N LEU A 44 -7.66 -4.93 13.43
CA LEU A 44 -8.57 -4.02 14.15
C LEU A 44 -9.39 -4.77 15.21
N ASP A 45 -9.92 -5.93 14.86
CA ASP A 45 -10.66 -6.78 15.80
C ASP A 45 -9.77 -7.25 16.95
N THR A 46 -8.53 -7.62 16.65
CA THR A 46 -7.55 -8.10 17.63
C THR A 46 -7.18 -7.02 18.67
N ILE A 47 -7.10 -5.76 18.26
CA ILE A 47 -6.84 -4.63 19.17
C ILE A 47 -8.12 -4.08 19.82
N GLY A 48 -9.28 -4.67 19.54
CA GLY A 48 -10.57 -4.30 20.13
C GLY A 48 -11.13 -2.98 19.63
N MET A 49 -10.82 -2.59 18.39
CA MET A 49 -11.41 -1.37 17.79
C MET A 49 -12.91 -1.59 17.51
N PRO A 50 -13.78 -0.63 17.87
CA PRO A 50 -15.21 -0.74 17.57
C PRO A 50 -15.48 -0.79 16.07
N GLU A 51 -16.53 -1.53 15.64
CA GLU A 51 -16.97 -1.54 14.24
C GLU A 51 -17.28 -0.12 13.69
N SER A 52 -17.69 0.81 14.57
CA SER A 52 -17.94 2.20 14.19
C SER A 52 -16.71 2.93 13.67
N GLU A 53 -15.50 2.49 14.03
CA GLU A 53 -14.23 3.04 13.51
C GLU A 53 -14.02 2.69 12.03
N TYR A 54 -14.58 1.58 11.54
CA TYR A 54 -14.51 1.23 10.12
C TYR A 54 -15.22 2.28 9.24
N ALA A 55 -16.33 2.83 9.73
CA ALA A 55 -17.06 3.91 9.06
C ALA A 55 -16.52 5.31 9.41
N ALA A 56 -15.69 5.44 10.46
CA ALA A 56 -15.11 6.71 10.87
C ALA A 56 -14.13 7.26 9.82
N PHE A 57 -13.54 6.40 8.99
CA PHE A 57 -12.69 6.80 7.87
C PHE A 57 -13.32 7.89 6.98
N LEU A 58 -14.61 7.78 6.65
CA LEU A 58 -15.30 8.79 5.82
C LEU A 58 -15.65 10.08 6.59
N LYS A 59 -15.51 10.09 7.91
CA LYS A 59 -15.79 11.26 8.76
C LYS A 59 -14.60 12.21 8.86
N TYR A 60 -13.38 11.72 8.60
CA TYR A 60 -12.18 12.54 8.56
C TYR A 60 -12.04 13.22 7.19
N LYS A 61 -11.90 14.54 7.20
CA LYS A 61 -11.79 15.35 5.98
C LYS A 61 -10.60 14.90 5.14
N GLU A 62 -9.47 14.65 5.79
CA GLU A 62 -8.20 14.25 5.18
C GLU A 62 -8.33 12.93 4.41
N MET A 63 -9.12 11.99 4.94
CA MET A 63 -9.36 10.70 4.31
C MET A 63 -10.43 10.77 3.22
N LYS A 64 -11.46 11.61 3.41
CA LYS A 64 -12.47 11.90 2.38
C LYS A 64 -11.85 12.59 1.18
N ASP A 65 -10.98 13.57 1.37
CA ASP A 65 -10.29 14.28 0.28
C ASP A 65 -9.48 13.31 -0.58
N LYS A 66 -8.78 12.35 0.05
CA LYS A 66 -8.05 11.27 -0.65
C LYS A 66 -8.99 10.41 -1.50
N TYR A 67 -10.11 9.99 -0.91
CA TYR A 67 -11.11 9.20 -1.61
C TYR A 67 -11.70 9.96 -2.81
N ASP A 68 -12.13 11.21 -2.60
CA ASP A 68 -12.73 12.05 -3.63
C ASP A 68 -11.75 12.31 -4.80
N TYR A 69 -10.46 12.51 -4.49
CA TYR A 69 -9.42 12.67 -5.51
C TYR A 69 -9.28 11.44 -6.41
N MET A 70 -9.39 10.23 -5.85
CA MET A 70 -9.30 8.98 -6.62
C MET A 70 -10.47 8.77 -7.59
N GLN A 71 -11.63 9.38 -7.35
CA GLN A 71 -12.80 9.28 -8.24
C GLN A 71 -12.66 10.10 -9.53
N GLY A 72 -11.65 10.99 -9.62
CA GLY A 72 -11.44 11.86 -10.78
C GLY A 72 -10.74 11.21 -11.98
N PHE A 73 -10.38 9.93 -11.88
CA PHE A 73 -9.61 9.21 -12.89
C PHE A 73 -10.49 8.34 -13.79
N ASP A 74 -10.13 8.25 -15.07
CA ASP A 74 -10.83 7.44 -16.06
C ASP A 74 -9.86 6.81 -17.07
N VAL A 75 -10.39 5.93 -17.91
CA VAL A 75 -9.64 5.20 -18.95
C VAL A 75 -10.26 5.37 -20.34
N LYS A 76 -10.92 6.52 -20.60
CA LYS A 76 -11.67 6.77 -21.85
C LYS A 76 -10.80 7.17 -23.05
N SER A 77 -9.55 7.54 -22.82
CA SER A 77 -8.59 7.91 -23.85
C SER A 77 -7.20 7.41 -23.50
N ASN A 78 -6.34 7.25 -24.51
CA ASN A 78 -4.94 6.88 -24.33
C ASN A 78 -4.20 7.80 -23.34
N HIS A 79 -4.44 9.11 -23.41
CA HIS A 79 -3.92 10.09 -22.45
C HIS A 79 -4.40 9.80 -21.02
N ASN A 80 -5.70 9.56 -20.85
CA ASN A 80 -6.27 9.27 -19.53
C ASN A 80 -5.82 7.92 -18.98
N ILE A 81 -5.69 6.89 -19.83
CA ILE A 81 -5.13 5.59 -19.47
C ILE A 81 -3.71 5.76 -18.91
N ALA A 82 -2.83 6.45 -19.64
CA ALA A 82 -1.46 6.70 -19.20
C ALA A 82 -1.42 7.46 -17.86
N LYS A 83 -2.23 8.52 -17.73
CA LYS A 83 -2.33 9.30 -16.48
C LYS A 83 -2.81 8.44 -15.31
N THR A 84 -3.89 7.68 -15.50
CA THR A 84 -4.50 6.87 -14.46
C THR A 84 -3.54 5.78 -13.97
N ILE A 85 -2.87 5.06 -14.87
CA ILE A 85 -1.89 4.04 -14.49
C ILE A 85 -0.72 4.68 -13.75
N ALA A 86 -0.17 5.79 -14.26
CA ALA A 86 0.95 6.47 -13.60
C ALA A 86 0.59 6.88 -12.17
N VAL A 87 -0.59 7.49 -11.97
CA VAL A 87 -0.99 7.99 -10.65
C VAL A 87 -1.31 6.86 -9.68
N PHE A 88 -2.10 5.86 -10.08
CA PHE A 88 -2.46 4.76 -9.18
C PHE A 88 -1.25 3.90 -8.82
N SER A 89 -0.44 3.50 -9.81
CA SER A 89 0.71 2.64 -9.55
C SER A 89 1.78 3.34 -8.72
N ALA A 90 2.15 4.57 -9.12
CA ALA A 90 3.30 5.23 -8.54
C ALA A 90 2.96 5.95 -7.23
N PHE A 91 1.75 6.53 -7.13
CA PHE A 91 1.40 7.39 -6.00
C PHE A 91 0.34 6.81 -5.09
N THR A 92 -0.68 6.10 -5.59
CA THR A 92 -1.67 5.45 -4.71
C THR A 92 -1.05 4.22 -4.03
N GLU A 93 -0.59 3.25 -4.81
CA GLU A 93 0.03 2.02 -4.30
C GLU A 93 1.48 2.29 -3.84
N GLY A 94 2.24 3.00 -4.68
CA GLY A 94 3.68 3.21 -4.46
C GLY A 94 4.07 4.27 -3.42
N LEU A 95 3.15 5.09 -2.91
CA LEU A 95 3.47 6.20 -2.00
C LEU A 95 2.46 6.34 -0.85
N GLN A 96 1.16 6.37 -1.14
CA GLN A 96 0.12 6.72 -0.17
C GLN A 96 0.06 5.75 1.04
N LEU A 97 0.35 4.47 0.82
CA LEU A 97 0.36 3.47 1.90
C LEU A 97 1.65 3.49 2.73
N PHE A 98 2.73 4.05 2.18
CA PHE A 98 4.07 3.95 2.77
C PHE A 98 4.21 4.81 4.04
N ALA A 99 3.38 5.84 4.23
CA ALA A 99 3.34 6.60 5.47
C ALA A 99 2.83 5.72 6.62
N SER A 100 1.69 5.06 6.40
CA SER A 100 1.09 4.11 7.35
C SER A 100 2.04 2.94 7.64
N PHE A 101 2.69 2.37 6.62
CA PHE A 101 3.68 1.32 6.83
C PHE A 101 4.85 1.78 7.70
N ALA A 102 5.39 2.98 7.47
CA ALA A 102 6.46 3.53 8.29
C ALA A 102 6.02 3.72 9.76
N ILE A 103 4.81 4.24 9.98
CA ILE A 103 4.25 4.44 11.32
C ILE A 103 4.06 3.08 12.02
N LEU A 104 3.44 2.11 11.35
CA LEU A 104 3.13 0.81 11.93
C LEU A 104 4.39 -0.03 12.19
N LEU A 105 5.39 0.00 11.30
CA LEU A 105 6.67 -0.71 11.49
C LEU A 105 7.53 -0.10 12.61
N ASN A 106 7.27 1.13 13.05
CA ASN A 106 7.97 1.69 14.20
C ASN A 106 7.63 0.96 15.51
N PHE A 107 6.46 0.31 15.63
CA PHE A 107 6.12 -0.50 16.80
C PHE A 107 7.00 -1.76 16.96
N PRO A 108 7.12 -2.64 15.95
CA PRO A 108 8.01 -3.80 16.01
C PRO A 108 9.48 -3.42 16.13
N ARG A 109 9.90 -2.26 15.58
CA ARG A 109 11.24 -1.69 15.84
C ARG A 109 11.51 -1.50 17.34
N GLN A 110 10.48 -1.15 18.10
CA GLN A 110 10.52 -0.98 19.56
C GLN A 110 10.09 -2.25 20.31
N ASN A 111 10.17 -3.42 19.66
CA ASN A 111 9.78 -4.73 20.19
C ASN A 111 8.29 -4.88 20.56
N LYS A 112 7.40 -4.04 20.01
CA LYS A 112 5.95 -4.09 20.24
C LYS A 112 5.21 -4.63 19.02
N MET A 113 4.07 -5.29 19.23
CA MET A 113 3.17 -5.71 18.13
C MET A 113 3.89 -6.49 17.00
N LYS A 114 4.73 -7.47 17.37
CA LYS A 114 5.57 -8.22 16.40
C LYS A 114 4.75 -8.93 15.32
N GLY A 115 3.58 -9.50 15.69
CA GLY A 115 2.67 -10.14 14.73
C GLY A 115 2.14 -9.15 13.69
N MET A 116 1.70 -7.96 14.11
CA MET A 116 1.33 -6.88 13.20
C MET A 116 2.51 -6.49 12.30
N GLY A 117 3.72 -6.41 12.85
CA GLY A 117 4.93 -6.12 12.07
C GLY A 117 5.18 -7.07 10.92
N GLN A 118 4.89 -8.37 11.11
CA GLN A 118 5.01 -9.38 10.06
C GLN A 118 3.98 -9.16 8.95
N ILE A 119 2.70 -8.95 9.31
CA ILE A 119 1.63 -8.65 8.35
C ILE A 119 1.97 -7.41 7.53
N VAL A 120 2.39 -6.32 8.18
CA VAL A 120 2.75 -5.08 7.49
C VAL A 120 3.95 -5.28 6.55
N THR A 121 4.93 -6.09 6.93
CA THR A 121 6.08 -6.37 6.06
C THR A 121 5.67 -7.15 4.81
N TRP A 122 4.74 -8.10 4.94
CA TRP A 122 4.18 -8.80 3.78
C TRP A 122 3.37 -7.86 2.87
N SER A 123 2.55 -6.98 3.44
CA SER A 123 1.86 -5.95 2.65
C SER A 123 2.85 -5.05 1.91
N VAL A 124 3.94 -4.59 2.55
CA VAL A 124 4.95 -3.76 1.87
C VAL A 124 5.57 -4.49 0.69
N ARG A 125 5.84 -5.80 0.81
CA ARG A 125 6.38 -6.62 -0.29
C ARG A 125 5.39 -6.68 -1.46
N ASP A 126 4.12 -6.97 -1.14
CA ASP A 126 3.08 -7.14 -2.15
C ASP A 126 2.78 -5.80 -2.85
N GLU A 127 2.65 -4.70 -2.12
CA GLU A 127 2.50 -3.34 -2.68
C GLU A 127 3.73 -2.90 -3.51
N THR A 128 4.93 -3.32 -3.12
CA THR A 128 6.14 -3.06 -3.91
C THR A 128 6.10 -3.81 -5.24
N LEU A 129 5.61 -5.05 -5.25
CA LEU A 129 5.40 -5.83 -6.47
C LEU A 129 4.33 -5.20 -7.36
N HIS A 130 3.21 -4.77 -6.79
CA HIS A 130 2.12 -4.13 -7.53
C HIS A 130 2.61 -2.84 -8.21
N CYS A 131 3.21 -1.94 -7.42
CA CYS A 131 3.76 -0.68 -7.88
C CYS A 131 4.78 -0.87 -9.01
N ASN A 132 5.79 -1.73 -8.83
CA ASN A 132 6.83 -1.94 -9.83
C ASN A 132 6.28 -2.55 -11.13
N SER A 133 5.36 -3.50 -11.02
CA SER A 133 4.77 -4.18 -12.17
C SER A 133 3.87 -3.24 -12.98
N MET A 134 3.08 -2.41 -12.30
CA MET A 134 2.20 -1.46 -12.95
C MET A 134 2.94 -0.24 -13.52
N ILE A 135 4.06 0.19 -12.91
CA ILE A 135 4.95 1.18 -13.53
C ILE A 135 5.61 0.60 -14.79
N LYS A 136 5.99 -0.68 -14.79
CA LYS A 136 6.49 -1.35 -15.99
C LYS A 136 5.42 -1.36 -17.09
N LEU A 137 4.17 -1.67 -16.75
CA LEU A 137 3.06 -1.59 -17.70
C LEU A 137 2.87 -0.18 -18.25
N PHE A 138 2.96 0.85 -17.41
CA PHE A 138 2.94 2.25 -17.84
C PHE A 138 4.06 2.57 -18.84
N ARG A 139 5.29 2.14 -18.55
CA ARG A 139 6.43 2.30 -19.45
C ARG A 139 6.17 1.67 -20.81
N THR A 140 5.77 0.40 -20.82
CA THR A 140 5.43 -0.32 -22.05
C THR A 140 4.33 0.40 -22.83
N PHE A 141 3.28 0.87 -22.16
CA PHE A 141 2.18 1.59 -22.80
C PHE A 141 2.64 2.90 -23.46
N ILE A 142 3.55 3.65 -22.82
CA ILE A 142 4.15 4.86 -23.39
C ILE A 142 5.05 4.52 -24.58
N ASP A 143 5.87 3.48 -24.47
CA ASP A 143 6.79 3.05 -25.54
C ASP A 143 6.02 2.59 -26.80
N GLU A 144 4.88 1.93 -26.61
CA GLU A 144 3.97 1.53 -27.69
C GLU A 144 3.16 2.70 -28.28
N ASN A 145 3.05 3.82 -27.55
CA ASN A 145 2.25 4.98 -27.92
C ASN A 145 3.00 6.30 -27.63
N PRO A 146 4.12 6.57 -28.33
CA PRO A 146 5.03 7.66 -27.98
C PRO A 146 4.39 9.05 -28.03
N ASP A 147 3.37 9.24 -28.89
CA ASP A 147 2.63 10.51 -29.03
C ASP A 147 1.89 10.94 -27.74
N ILE A 148 1.65 9.99 -26.81
CA ILE A 148 1.02 10.28 -25.51
C ILE A 148 1.99 11.00 -24.57
N TRP A 149 3.30 10.82 -24.73
CA TRP A 149 4.34 11.32 -23.82
C TRP A 149 4.64 12.81 -23.97
N THR A 150 3.59 13.61 -23.84
CA THR A 150 3.59 15.06 -24.00
C THR A 150 3.93 15.79 -22.71
N ASP A 151 4.37 17.05 -22.83
CA ASP A 151 4.61 17.91 -21.66
C ASP A 151 3.34 18.13 -20.83
N LYS A 152 2.16 18.06 -21.46
CA LYS A 152 0.88 18.09 -20.76
C LYS A 152 0.75 16.90 -19.81
N LEU A 153 0.96 15.68 -20.29
CA LEU A 153 0.86 14.48 -19.45
C LEU A 153 1.89 14.51 -18.31
N LYS A 154 3.15 14.87 -18.61
CA LYS A 154 4.21 14.98 -17.60
C LYS A 154 3.83 15.99 -16.51
N LYS A 155 3.31 17.16 -16.90
CA LYS A 155 2.83 18.19 -15.97
C LYS A 155 1.71 17.67 -15.08
N GLU A 156 0.72 16.98 -15.65
CA GLU A 156 -0.38 16.38 -14.88
C GLU A 156 0.10 15.31 -13.89
N ILE A 157 1.09 14.49 -14.27
CA ILE A 157 1.71 13.50 -13.35
C ILE A 157 2.43 14.20 -12.20
N TYR A 158 3.18 15.28 -12.47
CA TYR A 158 3.82 16.08 -11.42
C TYR A 158 2.82 16.74 -10.48
N GLU A 159 1.71 17.26 -11.03
CA GLU A 159 0.62 17.83 -10.23
C GLU A 159 -0.03 16.76 -9.34
N ALA A 160 -0.29 15.57 -9.88
CA ALA A 160 -0.82 14.46 -9.10
C ALA A 160 0.12 14.04 -7.96
N CYS A 161 1.43 13.98 -8.21
CA CYS A 161 2.42 13.72 -7.17
C CYS A 161 2.35 14.75 -6.04
N ARG A 162 2.29 16.05 -6.36
CA ARG A 162 2.18 17.12 -5.37
C ARG A 162 0.87 17.04 -4.58
N THR A 163 -0.24 16.79 -5.25
CA THR A 163 -1.56 16.66 -4.62
C THR A 163 -1.58 15.49 -3.63
N ILE A 164 -1.09 14.32 -4.04
CA ILE A 164 -1.07 13.14 -3.17
C ILE A 164 -0.11 13.35 -1.99
N VAL A 165 1.06 13.95 -2.19
CA VAL A 165 1.95 14.30 -1.07
C VAL A 165 1.28 15.28 -0.10
N ALA A 166 0.51 16.25 -0.58
CA ALA A 166 -0.23 17.16 0.29
C ALA A 166 -1.33 16.45 1.09
N HIS A 167 -2.02 15.48 0.48
CA HIS A 167 -2.98 14.63 1.19
C HIS A 167 -2.30 13.76 2.25
N GLU A 168 -1.12 13.20 1.94
CA GLU A 168 -0.32 12.45 2.90
C GLU A 168 0.18 13.32 4.05
N ASP A 169 0.63 14.55 3.78
CA ASP A 169 1.02 15.48 4.84
C ASP A 169 -0.16 15.75 5.80
N ALA A 170 -1.38 15.90 5.27
CA ALA A 170 -2.58 16.10 6.08
C ALA A 170 -2.92 14.86 6.92
N PHE A 171 -2.86 13.66 6.31
CA PHE A 171 -3.03 12.40 7.01
C PHE A 171 -1.97 12.21 8.11
N ILE A 172 -0.71 12.50 7.83
CA ILE A 172 0.39 12.41 8.80
C ILE A 172 0.17 13.39 9.95
N ASN A 173 -0.30 14.62 9.69
CA ASN A 173 -0.63 15.55 10.77
C ASN A 173 -1.72 14.99 11.69
N LEU A 174 -2.77 14.41 11.11
CA LEU A 174 -3.85 13.76 11.87
C LEU A 174 -3.32 12.57 12.68
N ALA A 175 -2.52 11.69 12.07
CA ALA A 175 -1.96 10.51 12.73
C ALA A 175 -1.01 10.85 13.90
N PHE A 176 -0.43 12.04 13.90
CA PHE A 176 0.46 12.55 14.94
C PHE A 176 -0.16 13.68 15.77
N GLU A 177 -1.49 13.85 15.75
CA GLU A 177 -2.18 14.95 16.46
C GLU A 177 -1.93 14.93 17.98
N MET A 178 -1.74 13.73 18.55
CA MET A 178 -1.43 13.52 19.97
C MET A 178 0.06 13.71 20.30
N GLY A 179 0.87 14.08 19.31
CA GLY A 179 2.31 14.29 19.43
C GLY A 179 3.17 13.17 18.83
N PRO A 180 4.50 13.30 18.92
CA PRO A 180 5.45 12.33 18.37
C PRO A 180 5.32 10.94 19.00
N ILE A 181 5.61 9.91 18.21
CA ILE A 181 5.74 8.53 18.68
C ILE A 181 7.22 8.31 19.04
N THR A 182 7.51 7.53 20.08
CA THR A 182 8.90 7.21 20.44
C THR A 182 9.67 6.67 19.22
N GLY A 183 10.74 7.37 18.83
CA GLY A 183 11.62 6.98 17.73
C GLY A 183 11.12 7.31 16.32
N LEU A 184 10.02 8.08 16.19
CA LEU A 184 9.49 8.54 14.90
C LEU A 184 8.72 9.87 15.05
N THR A 185 9.08 10.87 14.27
CA THR A 185 8.37 12.15 14.19
C THR A 185 7.55 12.28 12.91
N SER A 186 6.53 13.14 12.92
CA SER A 186 5.73 13.44 11.73
C SER A 186 6.59 14.00 10.59
N ASP A 187 7.55 14.87 10.90
CA ASP A 187 8.43 15.47 9.90
C ASP A 187 9.34 14.44 9.22
N GLU A 188 9.86 13.45 9.96
CA GLU A 188 10.62 12.35 9.35
C GLU A 188 9.77 11.53 8.38
N VAL A 189 8.50 11.25 8.72
CA VAL A 189 7.58 10.53 7.82
C VAL A 189 7.26 11.38 6.58
N LYS A 190 7.07 12.69 6.73
CA LYS A 190 6.84 13.61 5.60
C LYS A 190 8.04 13.70 4.66
N GLN A 191 9.26 13.72 5.20
CA GLN A 191 10.49 13.64 4.39
C GLN A 191 10.60 12.29 3.68
N TYR A 192 10.24 11.20 4.36
CA TYR A 192 10.21 9.87 3.76
C TYR A 192 9.25 9.79 2.57
N ILE A 193 8.06 10.38 2.69
CA ILE A 193 7.08 10.42 1.60
C ILE A 193 7.58 11.23 0.39
N ARG A 194 8.30 12.33 0.62
CA ARG A 194 8.96 13.09 -0.46
C ARG A 194 10.06 12.27 -1.13
N TRP A 195 10.87 11.55 -0.35
CA TRP A 195 11.89 10.64 -0.88
C TRP A 195 11.28 9.53 -1.74
N ILE A 196 10.20 8.89 -1.28
CA ILE A 196 9.44 7.91 -2.08
C ILE A 196 8.89 8.58 -3.34
N GLY A 197 8.26 9.76 -3.24
CA GLY A 197 7.74 10.51 -4.38
C GLY A 197 8.78 10.75 -5.48
N ASN A 198 10.00 11.16 -5.12
CA ASN A 198 11.11 11.27 -6.06
C ASN A 198 11.44 9.95 -6.75
N ARG A 199 11.54 8.85 -6.00
CA ARG A 199 11.80 7.52 -6.58
C ARG A 199 10.73 7.11 -7.57
N ARG A 200 9.45 7.36 -7.24
CA ARG A 200 8.31 7.04 -8.09
C ARG A 200 8.31 7.88 -9.36
N LEU A 201 8.64 9.16 -9.27
CA LEU A 201 8.85 10.02 -10.45
C LEU A 201 9.97 9.50 -11.36
N ILE A 202 11.11 9.13 -10.79
CA ILE A 202 12.24 8.56 -11.56
C ILE A 202 11.83 7.25 -12.25
N GLN A 203 11.15 6.35 -11.56
CA GLN A 203 10.59 5.14 -12.17
C GLN A 203 9.55 5.49 -13.26
N LEU A 204 8.80 6.58 -13.08
CA LEU A 204 7.92 7.19 -14.08
C LEU A 204 8.67 7.96 -15.21
N GLY A 205 10.01 7.96 -15.23
CA GLY A 205 10.81 8.58 -16.30
C GLY A 205 10.79 10.10 -16.25
N LEU A 206 10.53 10.63 -15.06
CA LEU A 206 10.46 12.03 -14.75
C LEU A 206 11.59 12.40 -13.78
N GLU A 207 12.03 13.65 -13.83
CA GLU A 207 12.99 14.18 -12.87
C GLU A 207 12.36 14.33 -11.48
N PRO A 208 13.12 14.13 -10.39
CA PRO A 208 12.65 14.37 -9.03
C PRO A 208 12.30 15.84 -8.80
N ILE A 209 11.37 16.11 -7.88
CA ILE A 209 10.89 17.49 -7.58
C ILE A 209 11.11 17.92 -6.13
N TYR A 210 11.46 16.99 -5.23
CA TYR A 210 11.74 17.29 -3.83
C TYR A 210 13.24 17.27 -3.56
N GLN A 211 13.74 18.15 -2.71
CA GLN A 211 15.15 18.20 -2.31
C GLN A 211 15.43 17.19 -1.18
N VAL A 212 15.23 15.90 -1.48
CA VAL A 212 15.43 14.78 -0.54
C VAL A 212 16.11 13.63 -1.26
N ASP A 213 17.44 13.56 -1.13
CA ASP A 213 18.27 12.65 -1.92
C ASP A 213 18.47 11.28 -1.25
N LYS A 214 18.22 11.19 0.06
CA LYS A 214 18.47 10.00 0.88
C LYS A 214 17.23 9.60 1.67
N ASN A 215 17.06 8.30 1.89
CA ASN A 215 16.03 7.77 2.76
C ASN A 215 16.23 8.31 4.20
N PRO A 216 15.30 9.10 4.75
CA PRO A 216 15.43 9.59 6.13
C PRO A 216 15.12 8.50 7.17
N LEU A 217 14.46 7.41 6.77
CA LEU A 217 14.08 6.29 7.63
C LEU A 217 14.87 5.03 7.26
N THR A 218 16.21 5.08 7.34
CA THR A 218 17.10 3.96 6.93
C THR A 218 16.86 2.65 7.69
N TRP A 219 16.25 2.73 8.87
CA TRP A 219 15.87 1.54 9.64
C TRP A 219 14.76 0.73 8.97
N LEU A 220 13.92 1.34 8.11
CA LEU A 220 12.92 0.61 7.34
C LEU A 220 13.56 -0.43 6.43
N ASP A 221 14.67 -0.08 5.77
CA ASP A 221 15.40 -1.01 4.92
C ASP A 221 15.88 -2.23 5.72
N THR A 222 16.32 -2.02 6.97
CA THR A 222 16.72 -3.13 7.85
C THR A 222 15.52 -3.99 8.25
N MET A 223 14.39 -3.37 8.57
CA MET A 223 13.19 -4.10 8.99
C MET A 223 12.60 -4.95 7.86
N LEU A 224 12.54 -4.40 6.64
CA LEU A 224 11.99 -5.09 5.49
C LEU A 224 12.89 -6.27 5.08
N ASN A 225 14.22 -6.08 5.07
CA ASN A 225 15.17 -7.14 4.71
C ASN A 225 15.28 -8.23 5.80
N ALA A 226 15.13 -7.90 7.09
CA ALA A 226 15.25 -8.87 8.18
C ALA A 226 14.13 -9.92 8.17
N VAL A 227 12.92 -9.56 7.73
CA VAL A 227 11.78 -10.48 7.63
C VAL A 227 11.93 -11.40 6.41
N GLU A 228 12.50 -10.93 5.29
CA GLU A 228 12.78 -11.76 4.11
C GLU A 228 13.72 -12.94 4.42
N HIS A 229 14.61 -12.79 5.40
CA HIS A 229 15.52 -13.85 5.82
C HIS A 229 14.90 -14.88 6.78
N MET A 230 13.72 -14.64 7.35
CA MET A 230 13.00 -15.65 8.14
C MET A 230 12.10 -16.50 7.23
N ASN A 231 12.66 -17.60 6.74
CA ASN A 231 11.93 -18.59 5.95
C ASN A 231 10.78 -19.25 6.76
N PHE A 232 9.75 -19.71 6.05
CA PHE A 232 8.58 -20.43 6.59
C PHE A 232 8.93 -21.63 7.51
N PHE A 233 10.14 -22.18 7.40
CA PHE A 233 10.66 -23.27 8.24
C PHE A 233 11.44 -22.80 9.49
N GLU A 234 11.84 -21.53 9.55
CA GLU A 234 12.66 -20.95 10.62
C GLU A 234 11.86 -20.12 11.62
N GLY A 235 10.65 -19.69 11.24
CA GLY A 235 9.64 -19.23 12.18
C GLY A 235 9.24 -20.37 13.10
N ARG A 236 9.90 -20.53 14.25
CA ARG A 236 9.50 -21.49 15.29
C ARG A 236 7.99 -21.33 15.53
N ALA A 237 7.23 -22.39 15.27
CA ALA A 237 5.82 -22.49 15.59
C ALA A 237 5.59 -22.24 17.09
N THR A 238 5.31 -20.99 17.46
CA THR A 238 4.88 -20.62 18.82
C THR A 238 3.37 -20.66 19.00
N GLU A 239 2.62 -21.12 17.98
CA GLU A 239 1.16 -21.30 18.02
C GLU A 239 0.68 -22.63 18.63
N TYR A 240 1.51 -23.33 19.40
CA TYR A 240 1.01 -24.34 20.34
C TYR A 240 1.04 -23.81 21.76
N SER A 241 0.25 -22.77 22.04
CA SER A 241 -0.40 -22.73 23.34
C SER A 241 -1.40 -23.88 23.34
N LYS A 242 -1.03 -24.98 24.01
CA LYS A 242 -1.89 -26.10 24.36
C LYS A 242 -3.18 -25.59 25.03
N ALA A 243 -4.18 -25.21 24.24
CA ALA A 243 -5.56 -25.48 24.60
C ALA A 243 -5.79 -26.93 24.20
N SER A 244 -5.38 -27.86 25.07
CA SER A 244 -5.72 -29.26 24.90
C SER A 244 -7.25 -29.39 24.98
N THR A 245 -7.93 -29.42 23.84
CA THR A 245 -9.23 -30.07 23.74
C THR A 245 -8.99 -31.53 24.12
N LYS A 246 -9.37 -31.88 25.36
CA LYS A 246 -9.45 -33.28 25.77
C LYS A 246 -10.74 -33.84 25.18
N GLY A 247 -10.60 -34.80 24.27
CA GLY A 247 -11.69 -35.60 23.73
C GLY A 247 -11.07 -36.77 22.98
N ASN A 248 -11.51 -37.98 23.28
CA ASN A 248 -11.10 -39.18 22.55
C ASN A 248 -12.06 -39.38 21.38
N TRP A 249 -11.53 -39.69 20.19
CA TRP A 249 -12.31 -40.00 18.98
C TRP A 249 -13.39 -41.05 19.18
N SER A 250 -13.27 -41.93 20.19
CA SER A 250 -14.30 -42.91 20.52
C SER A 250 -15.58 -42.32 21.16
N GLU A 251 -15.55 -41.08 21.66
CA GLU A 251 -16.73 -40.41 22.26
C GLU A 251 -17.55 -39.62 21.21
N ALA A 252 -16.99 -39.34 20.04
CA ALA A 252 -17.68 -38.57 18.99
C ALA A 252 -18.68 -39.39 18.16
N PHE A 253 -18.63 -40.73 18.25
CA PHE A 253 -19.44 -41.65 17.44
C PHE A 253 -20.09 -42.77 18.27
N SER A 254 -20.18 -42.62 19.60
CA SER A 254 -20.99 -43.53 20.41
C SER A 254 -22.44 -43.07 20.41
N ASP A 255 -23.28 -43.74 19.63
CA ASP A 255 -24.73 -43.56 19.67
C ASP A 255 -25.31 -43.94 21.04
N ASN A 256 -25.98 -42.98 21.67
CA ASN A 256 -27.14 -43.14 22.54
C ASN A 256 -27.87 -41.81 22.71
#